data_AF-A0A090EV39-F1
#
_entry.id   AF-A0A090EV39-F1
#
_cell.length_a   1.000
_cell.length_b   1.000
_cell.length_c   1.000
_cell.angle_alpha   90.00
_cell.angle_beta   90.00
_cell.angle_gamma   90.00
#
_symmetry.space_group_name_H-M   'P 1'
#
loop_
_entity.id
_entity.type
_entity.pdbx_description
1 polymer ?
#
loop_
_entity_poly.entity_id
_entity_poly.type
_entity_poly.pdbx_seq_one_letter_code
_entity_poly.pdbx_strand_id
1 'polypeptide(L)'
;MPGRAEGGASRRPSLGALFVALALLISLSAYANPLPAGFVRLAEIDPTIRQDIRYAGRENFLHRKVYGYDAPVCILTATAAKALSGVQKAITAKGLTLVVFDCYRPARRRRHG
;
A
#
# COMPACT_ATOMS: atom_id res chain seq x y z
N MET A 1 18.65 -6.80 63.48
CA MET A 1 18.25 -5.39 63.26
C MET A 1 19.19 -4.76 62.25
N PRO A 2 18.77 -3.84 61.36
CA PRO A 2 17.68 -3.85 60.37
C PRO A 2 18.29 -4.00 58.94
N GLY A 3 17.60 -4.48 57.91
CA GLY A 3 16.49 -3.80 57.24
C GLY A 3 17.02 -2.70 56.31
N ARG A 4 17.18 -3.00 55.01
CA ARG A 4 17.24 -1.95 53.97
C ARG A 4 16.39 -2.36 52.78
N ALA A 5 15.23 -1.72 52.71
CA ALA A 5 14.30 -1.82 51.60
C ALA A 5 14.93 -1.17 50.37
N GLU A 6 15.12 -1.95 49.30
CA GLU A 6 15.42 -1.42 47.98
C GLU A 6 14.09 -0.96 47.36
N GLY A 7 13.87 0.35 47.42
CA GLY A 7 12.69 1.01 46.87
C GLY A 7 12.64 0.88 45.35
N GLY A 8 11.52 0.36 44.84
CA GLY A 8 11.20 0.36 43.42
C GLY A 8 11.04 1.80 42.90
N ALA A 9 12.04 2.27 42.16
CA ALA A 9 11.97 3.56 41.46
C ALA A 9 10.98 3.45 40.29
N SER A 10 9.74 3.89 40.53
CA SER A 10 8.73 4.10 39.49
C SER A 10 9.21 5.20 38.53
N ARG A 11 9.74 4.79 37.38
CA ARG A 11 10.16 5.71 36.29
C ARG A 11 8.92 6.29 35.64
N ARG A 12 8.51 7.48 36.07
CA ARG A 12 7.51 8.28 35.36
C ARG A 12 8.08 8.71 34.01
N PRO A 13 7.43 8.42 32.87
CA PRO A 13 7.92 8.90 31.58
C PRO A 13 7.92 10.43 31.58
N SER A 14 9.01 11.02 31.10
CA SER A 14 9.13 12.48 30.96
C SER A 14 8.10 12.98 29.95
N LEU A 15 7.58 14.20 30.13
CA LEU A 15 6.65 14.82 29.18
C LEU A 15 7.19 14.77 27.73
N GLY A 16 8.51 14.88 27.55
CA GLY A 16 9.16 14.76 26.24
C GLY A 16 8.99 13.39 25.57
N ALA A 17 9.01 12.29 26.33
CA ALA A 17 8.76 10.95 25.80
C ALA A 17 7.30 10.78 25.33
N LEU A 18 6.35 11.44 26.02
CA LEU A 18 4.95 11.48 25.62
C LEU A 18 4.73 12.27 24.32
N PHE A 19 5.44 13.40 24.15
CA PHE A 19 5.39 14.21 22.94
C PHE A 19 5.98 13.51 21.70
N VAL A 20 7.09 12.78 21.86
CA VAL A 20 7.68 11.98 20.77
C VAL A 20 6.77 10.83 20.36
N ALA A 21 6.16 10.14 21.33
CA ALA A 21 5.20 9.08 21.05
C ALA A 21 3.94 9.60 20.33
N LEU A 22 3.44 10.78 20.74
CA LEU A 22 2.29 11.41 20.09
C LEU A 22 2.60 11.87 18.66
N ALA A 23 3.81 12.42 18.42
CA ALA A 23 4.24 12.80 17.08
C ALA A 23 4.38 11.60 16.13
N LEU A 24 4.84 10.44 16.61
CA LEU A 24 4.89 9.20 15.83
C LEU A 24 3.50 8.69 15.41
N LEU A 25 2.47 8.91 16.24
CA LEU A 25 1.10 8.45 15.96
C LEU A 25 0.39 9.29 14.89
N ILE A 26 0.74 10.59 14.75
CA ILE A 26 0.08 11.50 13.80
C ILE A 26 0.54 11.25 12.35
N SER A 27 1.72 10.64 12.14
CA SER A 27 2.29 10.42 10.80
C SER A 27 1.72 9.23 10.02
N LEU A 28 0.83 8.40 10.59
CA LEU A 28 0.37 7.16 9.96
C LEU A 28 -0.92 7.26 9.13
N SER A 29 -1.63 8.39 9.15
CA SER A 29 -2.90 8.51 8.43
C SER A 29 -2.71 8.92 6.96
N ALA A 30 -2.29 7.96 6.12
CA ALA A 30 -2.38 8.10 4.67
C ALA A 30 -3.79 7.71 4.20
N TYR A 31 -4.69 8.68 4.05
CA TYR A 31 -6.03 8.44 3.51
C TYR A 31 -5.95 8.24 1.99
N ALA A 32 -6.29 7.04 1.53
CA ALA A 32 -6.40 6.78 0.10
C ALA A 32 -7.71 7.37 -0.45
N ASN A 33 -7.66 7.98 -1.64
CA ASN A 33 -8.86 8.48 -2.31
C ASN A 33 -9.88 7.34 -2.56
N PRO A 34 -11.18 7.62 -2.40
CA PRO A 34 -12.22 6.65 -2.73
C PRO A 34 -12.20 6.34 -4.23
N LEU A 35 -12.37 5.07 -4.57
CA LEU A 35 -12.49 4.63 -5.96
C LEU A 35 -13.95 4.68 -6.41
N PRO A 36 -14.21 4.82 -7.73
CA PRO A 36 -15.54 4.64 -8.28
C PRO A 36 -16.12 3.26 -7.90
N ALA A 37 -17.44 3.17 -7.78
CA ALA A 37 -18.12 1.92 -7.44
C ALA A 37 -17.71 0.77 -8.38
N GLY A 38 -17.45 -0.40 -7.80
CA GLY A 38 -17.01 -1.60 -8.53
C GLY A 38 -15.50 -1.70 -8.79
N PHE A 39 -14.73 -0.65 -8.48
CA PHE A 39 -13.27 -0.67 -8.55
C PHE A 39 -12.64 -0.88 -7.17
N VAL A 40 -11.52 -1.60 -7.15
CA VAL A 40 -10.76 -1.96 -5.94
C VAL A 40 -9.27 -1.83 -6.20
N ARG A 41 -8.48 -1.64 -5.13
CA ARG A 41 -7.02 -1.77 -5.19
C ARG A 41 -6.65 -3.24 -5.05
N LEU A 42 -5.79 -3.75 -5.93
CA LEU A 42 -5.42 -5.17 -5.90
C LEU A 42 -4.80 -5.58 -4.56
N ALA A 43 -3.98 -4.71 -3.96
CA ALA A 43 -3.35 -4.96 -2.66
C ALA A 43 -4.36 -5.16 -1.51
N GLU A 44 -5.57 -4.60 -1.61
CA GLU A 44 -6.63 -4.78 -0.61
C GLU A 44 -7.33 -6.14 -0.75
N ILE A 45 -7.29 -6.72 -1.94
CA ILE A 45 -7.90 -8.02 -2.24
C ILE A 45 -6.89 -9.15 -2.01
N ASP A 46 -5.65 -8.96 -2.46
CA ASP A 46 -4.58 -9.94 -2.31
C ASP A 46 -3.20 -9.23 -2.26
N PRO A 47 -2.67 -8.98 -1.05
CA PRO A 47 -1.37 -8.32 -0.88
C PRO A 47 -0.17 -9.21 -1.28
N THR A 48 -0.40 -10.50 -1.59
CA THR A 48 0.68 -11.42 -1.99
C THR A 48 1.06 -11.31 -3.47
N ILE A 49 0.20 -10.68 -4.28
CA ILE A 49 0.46 -10.44 -5.70
C ILE A 49 1.42 -9.25 -5.83
N ARG A 50 2.55 -9.47 -6.51
CA ARG A 50 3.55 -8.42 -6.74
C ARG A 50 3.05 -7.40 -7.76
N GLN A 51 3.20 -6.13 -7.45
CA GLN A 51 2.82 -5.02 -8.33
C GLN A 51 4.08 -4.24 -8.73
N ASP A 52 4.41 -4.26 -10.02
CA ASP A 52 5.50 -3.50 -10.62
C ASP A 52 4.90 -2.53 -11.65
N ILE A 53 4.19 -1.50 -11.17
CA ILE A 53 3.36 -0.61 -11.99
C ILE A 53 4.23 0.40 -12.77
N ARG A 54 4.90 -0.09 -13.81
CA ARG A 54 5.95 0.62 -14.57
C ARG A 54 5.47 1.91 -15.25
N TYR A 55 4.19 2.02 -15.55
CA TYR A 55 3.60 3.23 -16.13
C TYR A 55 3.49 4.41 -15.15
N ALA A 56 3.61 4.16 -13.84
CA ALA A 56 3.74 5.22 -12.85
C ALA A 56 5.16 5.81 -12.77
N GLY A 57 6.15 5.20 -13.42
CA GLY A 57 7.56 5.60 -13.37
C GLY A 57 8.18 5.91 -14.74
N ARG A 58 9.52 5.88 -14.81
CA ARG A 58 10.31 6.05 -16.05
C ARG A 58 10.83 4.72 -16.60
N GLU A 59 10.72 3.63 -15.85
CA GLU A 59 11.13 2.28 -16.25
C GLU A 59 10.08 1.61 -17.15
N ASN A 60 9.72 2.32 -18.22
CA ASN A 60 8.86 1.83 -19.29
C ASN A 60 9.39 2.33 -20.62
N PHE A 61 8.87 1.79 -21.73
CA PHE A 61 9.34 2.09 -23.08
C PHE A 61 9.14 3.55 -23.51
N LEU A 62 8.33 4.35 -22.79
CA LEU A 62 8.18 5.79 -23.05
C LEU A 62 9.22 6.63 -22.30
N HIS A 63 9.99 6.03 -21.40
CA HIS A 63 10.96 6.69 -20.51
C HIS A 63 10.37 7.84 -19.67
N ARG A 64 9.04 7.84 -19.49
CA ARG A 64 8.27 8.84 -18.73
C ARG A 64 7.00 8.22 -18.15
N LYS A 65 6.43 8.89 -17.15
CA LYS A 65 5.14 8.52 -16.55
C LYS A 65 4.03 8.59 -17.61
N VAL A 66 3.16 7.59 -17.65
CA VAL A 66 1.95 7.61 -18.49
C VAL A 66 0.90 8.51 -17.83
N TYR A 67 0.23 9.33 -18.63
CA TYR A 67 -0.86 10.17 -18.12
C TYR A 67 -1.97 9.31 -17.50
N GLY A 68 -2.43 9.68 -16.30
CA GLY A 68 -3.43 8.95 -15.53
C GLY A 68 -2.87 7.88 -14.58
N TYR A 69 -1.56 7.64 -14.57
CA TYR A 69 -0.89 6.78 -13.60
C TYR A 69 -0.23 7.67 -12.53
N ASP A 70 -1.04 8.20 -11.62
CA ASP A 70 -0.55 9.15 -10.61
C ASP A 70 0.15 8.50 -9.43
N ALA A 71 -0.08 7.20 -9.22
CA ALA A 71 0.58 6.39 -8.22
C ALA A 71 0.86 4.97 -8.76
N PRO A 72 1.87 4.27 -8.22
CA PRO A 72 2.18 2.88 -8.59
C PRO A 72 1.21 1.90 -7.91
N VAL A 73 -0.10 2.08 -8.14
CA VAL A 73 -1.16 1.29 -7.52
C VAL A 73 -1.98 0.59 -8.60
N CYS A 74 -2.15 -0.73 -8.46
CA CYS A 74 -3.02 -1.48 -9.35
C CYS A 74 -4.50 -1.32 -8.94
N ILE A 75 -5.28 -0.66 -9.79
CA ILE A 75 -6.73 -0.55 -9.66
C ILE A 75 -7.40 -1.45 -10.69
N LEU A 76 -8.36 -2.27 -10.26
CA LEU A 76 -9.09 -3.22 -11.10
C LEU A 76 -10.58 -3.21 -10.75
N THR A 77 -11.40 -3.83 -11.60
CA THR A 77 -12.75 -4.21 -11.16
C THR A 77 -12.66 -5.27 -10.06
N ALA A 78 -13.63 -5.28 -9.15
CA ALA A 78 -13.68 -6.28 -8.08
C ALA A 78 -13.65 -7.72 -8.61
N THR A 79 -14.32 -7.98 -9.73
CA THR A 79 -14.34 -9.29 -10.39
C THR A 79 -12.94 -9.69 -10.89
N ALA A 80 -12.22 -8.78 -11.54
CA ALA A 80 -10.87 -9.06 -12.03
C ALA A 80 -9.89 -9.30 -10.87
N ALA A 81 -9.95 -8.49 -9.81
CA ALA A 81 -9.08 -8.66 -8.65
C ALA A 81 -9.29 -10.01 -7.95
N LYS A 82 -10.55 -10.45 -7.80
CA LYS A 82 -10.88 -11.77 -7.23
C LYS A 82 -10.38 -12.91 -8.12
N ALA A 83 -10.52 -12.79 -9.45
CA ALA A 83 -10.01 -13.78 -10.38
C ALA A 83 -8.48 -13.92 -10.30
N LEU A 84 -7.75 -12.79 -10.23
CA LEU A 84 -6.30 -12.81 -10.04
C LEU A 84 -5.89 -13.45 -8.71
N SER A 85 -6.59 -13.18 -7.62
CA SER A 85 -6.35 -13.86 -6.33
C SER A 85 -6.57 -15.38 -6.43
N GLY A 86 -7.58 -15.82 -7.19
CA GLY A 86 -7.79 -17.25 -7.47
C GLY A 86 -6.60 -17.89 -8.19
N VAL A 87 -6.08 -17.22 -9.23
CA VAL A 87 -4.89 -17.67 -9.96
C VAL A 87 -3.66 -17.68 -9.05
N GLN A 88 -3.43 -16.61 -8.29
CA GLN A 88 -2.32 -16.51 -7.33
C GLN A 88 -2.29 -17.71 -6.39
N LYS A 89 -3.43 -18.05 -5.79
CA LYS A 89 -3.55 -19.22 -4.89
C LYS A 89 -3.22 -20.53 -5.59
N ALA A 90 -3.69 -20.72 -6.83
CA ALA A 90 -3.45 -21.93 -7.60
C ALA A 90 -1.97 -22.12 -7.98
N ILE A 91 -1.26 -21.03 -8.28
CA ILE A 91 0.16 -21.10 -8.70
C ILE A 91 1.14 -21.05 -7.53
N THR A 92 0.72 -20.54 -6.36
CA THR A 92 1.55 -20.48 -5.15
C THR A 92 2.03 -21.86 -4.71
N ALA A 93 1.19 -22.90 -4.87
CA ALA A 93 1.56 -24.28 -4.58
C ALA A 93 2.74 -24.80 -5.43
N LYS A 94 3.07 -24.12 -6.53
CA LYS A 94 4.20 -24.42 -7.41
C LYS A 94 5.42 -23.53 -7.14
N GLY A 95 5.40 -22.71 -6.08
CA GLY A 95 6.45 -21.74 -5.79
C GLY A 95 6.47 -20.53 -6.74
N LEU A 96 5.36 -20.28 -7.45
CA LEU A 96 5.22 -19.16 -8.39
C LEU A 96 4.40 -18.02 -7.77
N THR A 97 4.59 -16.81 -8.29
CA THR A 97 3.79 -15.64 -7.91
C THR A 97 3.48 -14.79 -9.15
N LEU A 98 2.30 -14.17 -9.15
CA LEU A 98 1.94 -13.18 -10.15
C LEU A 98 2.75 -11.89 -9.96
N VAL A 99 3.18 -11.32 -11.08
CA VAL A 99 3.72 -9.96 -11.15
C VAL A 99 2.85 -9.16 -12.12
N VAL A 100 2.24 -8.10 -11.62
CA VAL A 100 1.34 -7.24 -12.38
C VAL A 100 2.06 -5.96 -12.76
N PHE A 101 2.17 -5.71 -14.06
CA PHE A 101 2.87 -4.52 -14.58
C PHE A 101 1.94 -3.34 -14.89
N ASP A 102 0.65 -3.61 -15.13
CA ASP A 102 -0.34 -2.61 -15.53
C ASP A 102 -1.77 -3.06 -15.17
N CYS A 103 -2.66 -2.09 -14.91
CA CYS A 103 -4.05 -2.28 -14.50
C CYS A 103 -4.99 -1.25 -15.17
N TYR A 104 -5.91 -0.61 -14.42
CA TYR A 104 -6.85 0.36 -15.00
C TYR A 104 -6.15 1.47 -15.78
N ARG A 105 -6.54 1.60 -17.05
CA ARG A 105 -6.11 2.67 -17.94
C ARG A 105 -7.27 3.65 -18.15
N PRO A 106 -7.17 4.91 -17.68
CA PRO A 106 -8.20 5.89 -17.90
C PRO A 106 -8.48 6.06 -19.40
N ALA A 107 -9.76 6.01 -19.78
CA ALA A 107 -10.16 6.25 -21.16
C ALA A 107 -9.71 7.67 -21.56
N ARG A 108 -8.83 7.75 -22.54
CA ARG A 108 -8.22 9.00 -22.99
C ARG A 108 -9.31 9.88 -23.61
N ARG A 109 -9.79 10.92 -22.91
CA ARG A 109 -10.41 12.04 -23.61
C ARG A 109 -9.28 12.86 -24.24
N ARG A 110 -9.02 12.68 -25.54
CA ARG A 110 -8.20 13.65 -26.28
C ARG A 110 -8.94 14.98 -26.24
N ARG A 111 -8.49 15.94 -25.44
CA ARG A 111 -8.60 17.36 -25.81
C ARG A 111 -7.30 17.70 -26.50
N HIS A 112 -7.33 17.77 -27.83
CA HIS A 112 -6.41 18.64 -28.54
C HIS A 112 -7.14 19.98 -28.64
N GLY A 113 -6.51 21.03 -28.13
CA GLY A 113 -6.80 22.39 -28.53
C GLY A 113 -6.14 22.67 -29.87
#